data_AF-A0A6V8PSX5-F1
#
_entry.id   AF-A0A6V8PSX5-F1
#
_cell.length_a   1.000
_cell.length_b   1.000
_cell.length_c   1.000
_cell.angle_alpha   90.00
_cell.angle_beta   90.00
_cell.angle_gamma   90.00
#
_symmetry.space_group_name_H-M   'P 1'
#
loop_
_entity.id
_entity.type
_entity.pdbx_description
1 polymer ?
#
loop_
_entity_poly.entity_id
_entity_poly.type
_entity_poly.pdbx_seq_one_letter_code
_entity_poly.pdbx_strand_id
1 'polypeptide(L)' 'MGGILFSALVAGALSLFLSPLWIKYQTRRRMGQKIRIDGPKTHMVKSGTPTMGGVVV' A
#
# COMPACT_ATOMS: atom_id res chain seq x y z
N MET A 1 -21.64 17.64 11.91
CA MET A 1 -20.18 17.44 12.09
C MET A 1 -19.81 16.18 12.86
N GLY A 2 -20.51 15.81 13.94
CA GLY A 2 -20.19 14.60 14.72
C GLY A 2 -20.17 13.29 13.90
N GLY A 3 -21.15 13.08 13.02
CA GLY A 3 -21.20 11.87 12.18
C GLY A 3 -20.04 11.74 11.19
N ILE A 4 -19.57 12.86 10.62
CA ILE A 4 -18.46 12.89 9.65
C ILE A 4 -17.15 12.52 10.35
N LEU A 5 -16.92 13.07 11.54
CA LEU A 5 -15.74 12.75 12.35
C LEU A 5 -15.75 11.27 12.78
N PHE A 6 -16.90 10.75 13.17
CA PHE A 6 -17.05 9.35 13.53
C PHE A 6 -16.75 8.42 12.34
N SER A 7 -17.32 8.70 11.16
CA SER A 7 -17.03 7.92 9.95
C SER A 7 -15.57 7.98 9.53
N ALA A 8 -14.93 9.15 9.66
CA ALA A 8 -13.50 9.32 9.34
C ALA A 8 -12.61 8.50 10.29
N LEU A 9 -12.93 8.47 11.58
CA LEU A 9 -12.20 7.66 12.56
C LEU A 9 -12.34 6.16 12.28
N VAL A 10 -13.56 5.70 11.97
CA VAL A 10 -13.81 4.28 11.65
C VAL A 10 -13.11 3.88 10.36
N ALA A 11 -13.21 4.69 9.29
CA ALA A 11 -12.54 4.43 8.03
C ALA A 11 -11.01 4.43 8.18
N GLY A 12 -10.45 5.40 8.92
CA GLY A 12 -9.02 5.47 9.21
C GLY A 12 -8.51 4.26 9.99
N ALA A 13 -9.26 3.83 11.02
CA ALA A 13 -8.92 2.62 11.78
C ALA A 13 -8.92 1.39 10.87
N LEU A 14 -9.97 1.18 10.07
CA LEU A 14 -10.04 0.06 9.12
C LEU A 14 -8.87 0.09 8.12
N SER A 15 -8.57 1.24 7.54
CA SER A 15 -7.47 1.38 6.58
C SER A 15 -6.13 0.99 7.20
N LEU A 16 -5.85 1.42 8.43
CA LEU A 16 -4.62 1.09 9.15
C LEU A 16 -4.48 -0.42 9.41
N PHE A 17 -5.56 -1.12 9.77
CA PHE A 17 -5.52 -2.56 10.05
C PHE A 17 -5.55 -3.42 8.77
N LEU A 18 -6.26 -3.00 7.72
CA LEU A 18 -6.36 -3.76 6.46
C LEU A 18 -5.11 -3.58 5.57
N SER A 19 -4.44 -2.43 5.64
CA SER A 19 -3.25 -2.13 4.82
C SER A 19 -2.12 -3.17 4.93
N PRO A 20 -1.68 -3.63 6.12
CA PRO A 20 -0.63 -4.64 6.22
C PRO A 20 -1.06 -6.01 5.66
N LEU A 21 -2.35 -6.36 5.76
CA LEU A 21 -2.89 -7.58 5.16
C LEU A 21 -2.85 -7.50 3.64
N TRP A 22 -3.23 -6.35 3.10
CA TRP A 22 -3.19 -6.09 1.66
C TRP A 22 -1.78 -6.09 1.09
N ILE A 23 -0.82 -5.49 1.80
CA ILE A 23 0.60 -5.55 1.45
C ILE A 23 1.08 -7.00 1.38
N LYS A 24 0.80 -7.81 2.41
CA LYS A 24 1.17 -9.24 2.42
C LYS A 24 0.53 -10.00 1.25
N TYR A 25 -0.72 -9.71 0.93
CA TYR A 25 -1.42 -10.32 -0.20
C TYR A 25 -0.72 -10.02 -1.53
N GLN A 26 -0.40 -8.75 -1.79
CA GLN A 26 0.25 -8.33 -3.02
C GLN A 26 1.69 -8.85 -3.15
N THR A 27 2.43 -8.87 -2.04
CA THR A 27 3.77 -9.47 -2.00
C THR A 27 3.72 -10.96 -2.33
N ARG A 28 2.74 -11.72 -1.80
CA ARG A 28 2.55 -13.15 -2.12
C ARG A 28 2.19 -13.38 -3.59
N ARG A 29 1.42 -12.47 -4.19
CA ARG A 29 1.04 -12.53 -5.61
C ARG A 29 2.13 -12.00 -6.54
N ARG A 30 3.30 -11.60 -6.02
CA ARG A 30 4.39 -10.96 -6.78
C ARG A 30 3.95 -9.74 -7.59
N MET A 31 2.94 -9.03 -7.10
CA MET A 31 2.43 -7.78 -7.69
C MET A 31 3.31 -6.59 -7.26
N GLY A 32 4.63 -6.75 -7.36
CA GLY A 32 5.60 -5.70 -7.05
C GLY A 32 5.93 -4.88 -8.29
N GLN A 33 6.31 -3.61 -8.09
CA GLN A 33 6.80 -2.78 -9.19
C GLN A 33 8.11 -3.33 -9.75
N LYS A 34 8.16 -3.54 -11.08
CA LYS A 34 9.40 -3.84 -11.81
C LYS A 34 10.14 -2.53 -12.06
N ILE A 35 11.43 -2.49 -11.72
CA ILE A 35 12.30 -1.33 -11.93
C ILE A 35 13.22 -1.60 -13.12
N ARG A 36 13.37 -0.59 -13.99
CA ARG A 36 14.32 -0.63 -15.12
C ARG A 36 15.76 -0.65 -14.63
N ILE A 37 16.59 -1.44 -15.31
CA ILE A 37 17.98 -1.67 -14.95
C ILE A 37 18.92 -0.50 -15.28
N ASP A 38 18.52 0.39 -16.20
CA ASP A 38 19.34 1.53 -16.65
C ASP A 38 19.28 2.74 -15.70
N GLY A 39 18.53 2.64 -14.60
CA GLY A 39 18.37 3.71 -13.62
C GLY A 39 19.51 3.80 -12.59
N PRO A 40 19.54 4.84 -11.76
CA PRO A 40 20.52 4.95 -10.69
C PRO A 40 20.39 3.76 -9.73
N LYS A 41 21.52 3.20 -9.27
CA LYS A 41 21.53 2.01 -8.40
C LYS A 41 20.68 2.17 -7.13
N THR A 42 20.54 3.40 -6.64
CA THR A 42 19.68 3.75 -5.50
C THR A 42 18.20 3.45 -5.74
N HIS A 43 17.73 3.39 -7.00
CA HIS A 43 16.34 3.05 -7.31
C HIS A 43 16.06 1.55 -7.18
N MET A 44 17.08 0.68 -7.30
CA MET A 44 16.90 -0.78 -7.19
C MET A 44 16.35 -1.21 -5.83
N VAL A 45 16.57 -0.41 -4.77
CA VAL A 45 16.02 -0.65 -3.42
C VAL A 45 14.48 -0.66 -3.40
N LYS A 46 13.83 0.03 -4.35
CA LYS A 46 12.37 0.11 -4.44
C LYS A 46 11.76 -1.09 -5.19
N SER A 47 12.60 -1.98 -5.73
CA SER A 47 12.14 -3.14 -6.49
C SER A 47 11.33 -4.07 -5.60
N GLY A 48 10.18 -4.54 -6.09
CA GLY A 48 9.29 -5.40 -5.32
C GLY A 48 8.38 -4.67 -4.32
N THR A 49 8.39 -3.33 -4.30
CA THR A 49 7.38 -2.56 -3.56
C THR A 49 5.98 -2.94 -4.07
N PRO A 50 5.04 -3.36 -3.18
CA PRO A 50 3.70 -3.77 -3.58
C PRO A 50 2.97 -2.65 -4.32
N THR A 51 2.24 -3.00 -5.37
CA THR A 51 1.44 -2.07 -6.16
C THR A 51 0.14 -1.68 -5.43
N MET A 52 -0.74 -0.87 -6.03
CA MET A 52 -2.15 -0.71 -5.65
C MET A 52 -2.48 -0.54 -4.14
N GLY A 53 -1.72 0.25 -3.40
CA GLY A 53 -2.00 0.53 -1.97
C GLY A 53 -3.32 1.26 -1.73
N GLY A 54 -3.75 2.11 -2.67
CA GLY A 54 -4.97 2.92 -2.56
C GLY A 54 -6.29 2.14 -2.65
N VAL A 55 -6.27 0.82 -2.83
CA VAL A 55 -7.50 -0.01 -2.82
C VAL A 55 -8.07 -0.16 -1.40
N VAL A 56 -7.25 0.05 -0.37
CA VAL A 56 -7.60 -0.16 1.04
C VAL A 56 -8.09 1.12 1.73
N VAL A 57 -7.87 2.28 1.11
CA VAL A 57 -8.17 3.62 1.65
C VAL A 57 -9.45 4.12 1.04
#